data_AF-A0A4Q5SF42-F1
#
_entry.id   AF-A0A4Q5SF42-F1
#
_cell.length_a   1.000
_cell.length_b   1.000
_cell.length_c   1.000
_cell.angle_alpha   90.00
_cell.angle_beta   90.00
_cell.angle_gamma   90.00
#
_symmetry.space_group_name_H-M   'P 1'
#
loop_
_entity.id
_entity.type
_entity.pdbx_description
1 polymer ?
#
loop_
_entity_poly.entity_id
_entity_poly.type
_entity_poly.pdbx_seq_one_letter_code
_entity_poly.pdbx_strand_id
1 'polypeptide(L)'
;MTVPDSGDVPVSSADAFRRAALLASGLLALRESPRLKGLLRDLAHRAAVPIAGVSVIDGAFCWLPVTVGFDVERLPIADALCVDQDGLPGRILESDLLASPHFANHPMVTGPIAVRAFAAAPLRGLESVGLGTVFIADRVARADFIDRALPLVDHAADHIMAEASAPHHLRRVGRSTLDELEQLIREAMRSGDDALVTAIDRVLRTVLPLTGVRDV
;
A
#
# COMPACT_ATOMS: atom_id res chain seq x y z
N MET A 1 9.93 -11.17 9.69
CA MET A 1 10.85 -10.05 9.37
C MET A 1 9.99 -8.81 9.32
N THR A 2 9.97 -8.14 10.46
CA THR A 2 9.23 -6.92 10.82
C THR A 2 9.55 -5.77 9.87
N VAL A 3 8.64 -4.80 9.78
CA VAL A 3 8.96 -3.48 9.22
C VAL A 3 10.24 -2.97 9.92
N PRO A 4 11.30 -2.59 9.19
CA PRO A 4 12.51 -2.03 9.81
C PRO A 4 12.16 -0.81 10.65
N ASP A 5 12.72 -0.74 11.85
CA ASP A 5 12.50 0.31 12.84
C ASP A 5 12.64 1.71 12.19
N SER A 6 11.51 2.39 12.05
CA SER A 6 11.40 3.75 11.55
C SER A 6 11.78 4.69 12.69
N GLY A 7 13.09 4.97 12.82
CA GLY A 7 13.66 5.72 13.94
C GLY A 7 12.85 6.97 14.37
N ASP A 8 12.66 7.08 15.69
CA ASP A 8 12.35 8.26 16.53
C ASP A 8 11.24 9.25 16.13
N VAL A 9 10.40 8.95 15.14
CA VAL A 9 9.15 9.71 14.95
C VAL A 9 8.02 9.01 15.72
N PRO A 10 7.34 9.69 16.67
CA PRO A 10 6.16 9.14 17.32
C PRO A 10 5.12 8.77 16.25
N VAL A 11 4.84 7.48 16.12
CA VAL A 11 3.81 6.97 15.22
C VAL A 11 2.47 7.53 15.69
N SER A 12 1.78 8.29 14.85
CA SER A 12 0.47 8.84 15.21
C SER A 12 -0.54 7.72 15.44
N SER A 13 -1.60 7.95 16.22
CA SER A 13 -2.66 6.94 16.42
C SER A 13 -3.29 6.52 15.09
N ALA A 14 -3.38 7.44 14.12
CA ALA A 14 -3.85 7.15 12.77
C ALA A 14 -2.90 6.21 12.01
N ASP A 15 -1.58 6.40 12.14
CA ASP A 15 -0.58 5.52 11.53
C ASP A 15 -0.55 4.14 12.18
N ALA A 16 -0.65 4.08 13.52
CA ALA A 16 -0.75 2.83 14.26
C ALA A 16 -2.00 2.04 13.86
N PHE A 17 -3.15 2.71 13.70
CA PHE A 17 -4.36 2.09 13.21
C PHE A 17 -4.24 1.63 11.75
N ARG A 18 -3.63 2.43 10.86
CA ARG A 18 -3.35 2.02 9.47
C ARG A 18 -2.44 0.80 9.42
N ARG A 19 -1.41 0.74 10.27
CA ARG A 19 -0.52 -0.42 10.41
C ARG A 19 -1.30 -1.67 10.84
N ALA A 20 -2.20 -1.55 11.83
CA ALA A 20 -3.08 -2.66 12.22
C ALA A 20 -3.96 -3.13 11.05
N ALA A 21 -4.58 -2.21 10.32
CA ALA A 21 -5.39 -2.53 9.14
C ALA A 21 -4.57 -3.19 8.01
N LEU A 22 -3.33 -2.73 7.79
CA LEU A 22 -2.39 -3.30 6.84
C LEU A 22 -2.03 -4.74 7.21
N LEU A 23 -1.71 -5.00 8.47
CA LEU A 23 -1.39 -6.35 8.95
C LEU A 23 -2.57 -7.31 8.78
N ALA A 24 -3.75 -6.88 9.16
CA ALA A 24 -4.98 -7.66 9.04
C ALA A 24 -5.41 -7.91 7.58
N SER A 25 -5.00 -7.04 6.65
CA SER A 25 -5.32 -7.20 5.23
C SER A 25 -4.56 -8.33 4.53
N GLY A 26 -3.43 -8.79 5.10
CA GLY A 26 -2.54 -9.76 4.47
C GLY A 26 -1.66 -9.21 3.33
N LEU A 27 -1.82 -7.93 2.96
CA LEU A 27 -1.13 -7.32 1.82
C LEU A 27 0.39 -7.33 1.96
N LEU A 28 0.93 -6.97 3.13
CA LEU A 28 2.38 -6.91 3.36
C LEU A 28 3.03 -8.29 3.20
N ALA A 29 2.31 -9.37 3.51
CA ALA A 29 2.80 -10.72 3.34
C ALA A 29 2.84 -11.18 1.86
N LEU A 30 2.31 -10.39 0.92
CA LEU A 30 2.46 -10.63 -0.50
C LEU A 30 3.79 -10.07 -1.06
N ARG A 31 4.62 -9.39 -0.26
CA ARG A 31 5.88 -8.79 -0.76
C ARG A 31 6.82 -9.79 -1.46
N GLU A 32 6.92 -11.01 -0.93
CA GLU A 32 7.75 -12.07 -1.53
C GLU A 32 6.96 -12.96 -2.50
N SER A 33 5.70 -12.62 -2.81
CA SER A 33 4.82 -13.47 -3.60
C SER A 33 5.19 -13.42 -5.08
N PRO A 34 5.62 -14.55 -5.69
CA PRO A 34 5.81 -14.62 -7.13
C PRO A 34 4.51 -14.32 -7.89
N ARG A 35 3.36 -14.60 -7.26
CA ARG A 35 2.04 -14.34 -7.82
C ARG A 35 1.75 -12.84 -7.92
N LEU A 36 2.08 -12.06 -6.88
CA LEU A 36 1.93 -10.59 -6.95
C LEU A 36 2.85 -10.00 -8.01
N LYS A 37 4.11 -10.47 -8.09
CA LYS A 37 5.04 -10.04 -9.14
C LYS A 37 4.55 -10.41 -10.55
N GLY A 38 3.89 -11.56 -10.70
CA GLY A 38 3.22 -11.96 -11.95
C GLY A 38 2.08 -11.02 -12.33
N LEU A 39 1.15 -10.74 -11.41
CA LEU A 39 0.04 -9.81 -11.62
C LEU A 39 0.53 -8.41 -12.03
N LEU A 40 1.60 -7.90 -11.42
CA LEU A 40 2.17 -6.60 -11.78
C LEU A 40 2.87 -6.60 -13.13
N ARG A 41 3.52 -7.70 -13.54
CA ARG A 41 4.07 -7.84 -14.90
C ARG A 41 2.97 -7.84 -15.94
N ASP A 42 1.89 -8.57 -15.70
CA ASP A 42 0.73 -8.62 -16.58
C ASP A 42 0.05 -7.26 -16.67
N LEU A 43 -0.05 -6.55 -15.54
CA LEU A 43 -0.58 -5.17 -15.49
C LEU A 43 0.27 -4.22 -16.33
N ALA A 44 1.60 -4.20 -16.13
CA ALA A 44 2.53 -3.38 -16.91
C ALA A 44 2.42 -3.69 -18.41
N HIS A 45 2.36 -4.98 -18.78
CA HIS A 45 2.24 -5.43 -20.16
C HIS A 45 0.93 -4.97 -20.80
N ARG A 46 -0.21 -5.17 -20.12
CA ARG A 46 -1.54 -4.76 -20.61
C ARG A 46 -1.68 -3.25 -20.74
N ALA A 47 -1.08 -2.51 -19.82
CA ALA A 47 -1.03 -1.05 -19.88
C ALA A 47 0.02 -0.52 -20.89
N ALA A 48 0.83 -1.42 -21.46
CA ALA A 48 1.93 -1.11 -22.36
C ALA A 48 2.93 -0.10 -21.77
N VAL A 49 3.23 -0.18 -20.48
CA VAL A 49 4.12 0.73 -19.74
C VAL A 49 5.26 -0.01 -19.07
N PRO A 50 6.42 0.64 -18.84
CA PRO A 50 7.59 -0.03 -18.27
C PRO A 50 7.50 -0.27 -16.76
N ILE A 51 6.64 0.46 -16.04
CA ILE A 51 6.60 0.43 -14.57
C ILE A 51 5.22 0.05 -14.07
N ALA A 52 5.18 -0.90 -13.13
CA ALA A 52 4.02 -1.20 -12.29
C ALA A 52 4.47 -1.55 -10.88
N GLY A 53 3.65 -1.27 -9.88
CA GLY A 53 4.01 -1.56 -8.49
C GLY A 53 2.82 -1.56 -7.55
N VAL A 54 3.06 -2.13 -6.37
CA VAL A 54 2.24 -1.91 -5.18
C VAL A 54 3.01 -1.02 -4.24
N SER A 55 2.34 -0.01 -3.72
CA SER A 55 2.80 0.81 -2.62
C SER A 55 2.01 0.53 -1.35
N VAL A 56 2.65 0.74 -0.20
CA VAL A 56 2.07 0.60 1.13
C VAL A 56 2.54 1.77 1.99
N ILE A 57 1.63 2.44 2.69
CA ILE A 57 1.95 3.57 3.55
C ILE A 57 2.07 3.10 4.99
N ASP A 58 3.23 3.39 5.59
CA ASP A 58 3.48 3.10 6.99
C ASP A 58 4.36 4.19 7.62
N GLY A 59 3.77 4.95 8.55
CA GLY A 59 4.37 6.16 9.12
C GLY A 59 4.78 7.17 8.05
N ALA A 60 6.02 7.63 8.11
CA ALA A 60 6.57 8.64 7.21
C ALA A 60 7.06 8.11 5.85
N PHE A 61 6.79 6.84 5.51
CA PHE A 61 7.34 6.19 4.32
C PHE A 61 6.26 5.56 3.42
N CYS A 62 6.44 5.68 2.11
CA CYS A 62 5.77 4.86 1.09
C CYS A 62 6.72 3.69 0.77
N TRP A 63 6.36 2.50 1.23
CA TRP A 63 7.06 1.25 0.95
C TRP A 63 6.60 0.68 -0.38
N LEU A 64 7.51 0.09 -1.12
CA LEU A 64 7.28 -0.47 -2.45
C LEU A 64 7.63 -1.95 -2.44
N PRO A 65 6.80 -2.79 -1.77
CA PRO A 65 7.13 -4.19 -1.52
C PRO A 65 7.30 -5.01 -2.81
N VAL A 66 6.60 -4.65 -3.89
CA VAL A 66 6.73 -5.32 -5.18
C VAL A 66 6.62 -4.31 -6.31
N THR A 67 7.62 -4.31 -7.17
CA THR A 67 7.71 -3.45 -8.34
C THR A 67 8.19 -4.22 -9.57
N VAL A 68 7.87 -3.69 -10.74
CA VAL A 68 8.34 -4.12 -12.06
C VAL A 68 8.90 -2.89 -12.76
N GLY A 69 10.13 -2.98 -13.29
CA GLY A 69 10.78 -1.88 -14.02
C GLY A 69 11.22 -0.69 -13.16
N PHE A 70 11.17 -0.84 -11.82
CA PHE A 70 11.52 0.19 -10.85
C PHE A 70 12.14 -0.45 -9.60
N ASP A 71 13.36 -0.08 -9.24
CA ASP A 71 14.12 -0.74 -8.16
C ASP A 71 14.33 0.23 -6.99
N VAL A 72 13.26 0.44 -6.24
CA VAL A 72 13.22 1.28 -5.03
C VAL A 72 12.36 0.55 -4.00
N GLU A 73 12.90 0.28 -2.82
CA GLU A 73 12.17 -0.41 -1.75
C GLU A 73 11.29 0.52 -0.90
N ARG A 74 11.71 1.77 -0.74
CA ARG A 74 10.96 2.78 0.01
C ARG A 74 11.32 4.20 -0.41
N LEU A 75 10.40 5.11 -0.18
CA LEU A 75 10.55 6.55 -0.37
C LEU A 75 9.99 7.28 0.87
N PRO A 76 10.53 8.45 1.25
CA PRO A 76 9.80 9.37 2.12
C PRO A 76 8.41 9.62 1.54
N ILE A 77 7.38 9.70 2.39
CA ILE A 77 5.99 9.90 1.92
C ILE A 77 5.85 11.19 1.09
N ALA A 78 6.63 12.22 1.39
CA ALA A 78 6.68 13.48 0.66
C ALA A 78 7.22 13.35 -0.78
N ASP A 79 7.97 12.28 -1.08
CA ASP A 79 8.54 12.01 -2.40
C ASP A 79 7.71 11.00 -3.20
N ALA A 80 6.53 10.62 -2.69
CA ALA A 80 5.80 9.48 -3.19
C ALA A 80 4.54 9.91 -3.98
N LEU A 81 4.51 9.59 -5.28
CA LEU A 81 3.32 9.82 -6.13
C LEU A 81 2.11 8.95 -5.73
N CYS A 82 2.31 7.97 -4.83
CA CYS A 82 1.30 7.01 -4.39
C CYS A 82 0.23 7.64 -3.48
N VAL A 83 0.41 8.89 -3.04
CA VAL A 83 -0.49 9.61 -2.13
C VAL A 83 -1.01 10.90 -2.76
N ASP A 84 -2.19 11.34 -2.33
CA ASP A 84 -2.74 12.64 -2.68
C ASP A 84 -2.08 13.78 -1.88
N GLN A 85 -2.55 15.01 -2.11
CA GLN A 85 -2.06 16.22 -1.44
C GLN A 85 -2.24 16.21 0.09
N ASP A 86 -3.13 15.36 0.62
CA ASP A 86 -3.36 15.18 2.05
C ASP A 86 -2.52 14.02 2.62
N GLY A 87 -1.66 13.42 1.80
CA GLY A 87 -0.82 12.28 2.18
C GLY A 87 -1.59 10.96 2.27
N LEU A 88 -2.80 10.89 1.71
CA LEU A 88 -3.65 9.70 1.74
C LEU A 88 -3.54 8.90 0.43
N PRO A 89 -3.60 7.55 0.49
CA PRO A 89 -3.67 6.75 -0.73
C PRO A 89 -4.92 7.07 -1.54
N GLY A 90 -4.70 7.57 -2.75
CA GLY A 90 -5.75 8.12 -3.60
C GLY A 90 -5.75 7.55 -5.01
N ARG A 91 -6.84 7.81 -5.72
CA ARG A 91 -6.89 7.63 -7.18
C ARG A 91 -6.17 8.82 -7.81
N ILE A 92 -5.14 8.54 -8.59
CA ILE A 92 -4.39 9.55 -9.35
C ILE A 92 -4.36 9.09 -10.80
N LEU A 93 -4.67 9.98 -11.73
CA LEU A 93 -4.71 9.70 -13.17
C LEU A 93 -4.15 10.90 -13.92
N GLU A 94 -2.91 10.78 -14.36
CA GLU A 94 -2.18 11.86 -15.03
C GLU A 94 -1.54 11.32 -16.31
N SER A 95 -1.94 11.87 -17.45
CA SER A 95 -1.39 11.54 -18.77
C SER A 95 -0.03 12.20 -19.02
N ASP A 96 0.22 13.33 -18.35
CA ASP A 96 1.50 14.02 -18.30
C ASP A 96 1.66 14.81 -16.99
N LEU A 97 2.35 14.23 -16.00
CA LEU A 97 2.69 14.85 -14.71
C LEU A 97 3.50 16.14 -14.87
N LEU A 98 4.29 16.29 -15.94
CA LEU A 98 5.04 17.52 -16.19
C LEU A 98 4.11 18.68 -16.58
N ALA A 99 2.93 18.38 -17.13
CA ALA A 99 1.88 19.35 -17.43
C ALA A 99 0.91 19.54 -16.24
N SER A 100 0.96 18.67 -15.23
CA SER A 100 0.08 18.77 -14.06
C SER A 100 0.56 19.87 -13.11
N PRO A 101 -0.31 20.82 -12.73
CA PRO A 101 0.07 21.89 -11.81
C PRO A 101 0.43 21.36 -10.41
N HIS A 102 -0.05 20.17 -10.05
CA HIS A 102 0.21 19.55 -8.74
C HIS A 102 1.53 18.77 -8.71
N PHE A 103 1.97 18.23 -9.86
CA PHE A 103 3.09 17.28 -9.91
C PHE A 103 4.29 17.74 -10.73
N ALA A 104 4.20 18.83 -11.51
CA ALA A 104 5.28 19.25 -12.40
C ALA A 104 6.64 19.45 -11.70
N ASN A 105 6.62 19.87 -10.43
CA ASN A 105 7.82 20.08 -9.63
C ASN A 105 8.16 18.88 -8.71
N HIS A 106 7.38 17.81 -8.75
CA HIS A 106 7.53 16.67 -7.85
C HIS A 106 8.84 15.90 -8.14
N PRO A 107 9.57 15.39 -7.12
CA PRO A 107 10.87 14.73 -7.31
C PRO A 107 10.84 13.54 -8.28
N MET A 108 9.73 12.80 -8.31
CA MET A 108 9.52 11.69 -9.25
C MET A 108 9.39 12.15 -10.72
N VAL A 109 9.10 13.42 -10.96
CA VAL A 109 8.91 14.02 -12.30
C VAL A 109 10.19 14.73 -12.75
N THR A 110 10.79 15.53 -11.87
CA THR A 110 11.98 16.35 -12.18
C THR A 110 13.30 15.58 -12.00
N GLY A 111 13.27 14.51 -11.20
CA GLY A 111 14.43 13.68 -10.91
C GLY A 111 14.74 12.62 -11.97
N PRO A 112 15.73 11.75 -11.71
CA PRO A 112 16.24 10.77 -12.67
C PRO A 112 15.21 9.73 -13.16
N ILE A 113 14.15 9.51 -12.40
CA ILE A 113 13.08 8.57 -12.77
C ILE A 113 12.23 9.15 -13.90
N ALA A 114 12.05 10.48 -13.91
CA ALA A 114 11.36 11.26 -14.92
C ALA A 114 9.98 10.70 -15.30
N VAL A 115 9.13 10.43 -14.31
CA VAL A 115 7.76 9.94 -14.54
C VAL A 115 6.96 11.02 -15.27
N ARG A 116 6.29 10.61 -16.35
CA ARG A 116 5.42 11.46 -17.17
C ARG A 116 3.97 10.99 -17.11
N ALA A 117 3.68 9.72 -17.39
CA ALA A 117 2.32 9.19 -17.23
C ALA A 117 2.23 8.39 -15.93
N PHE A 118 1.18 8.59 -15.12
CA PHE A 118 1.01 7.90 -13.85
C PHE A 118 -0.47 7.63 -13.55
N ALA A 119 -0.77 6.40 -13.19
CA ALA A 119 -2.11 6.00 -12.78
C ALA A 119 -2.03 5.12 -11.54
N ALA A 120 -2.86 5.41 -10.54
CA ALA A 120 -2.92 4.67 -9.29
C ALA A 120 -4.37 4.46 -8.85
N ALA A 121 -4.62 3.30 -8.23
CA ALA A 121 -5.87 2.97 -7.55
C ALA A 121 -5.59 2.57 -6.09
N PRO A 122 -6.42 3.03 -5.13
CA PRO A 122 -6.20 2.76 -3.71
C PRO A 122 -6.47 1.30 -3.37
N LEU A 123 -5.57 0.71 -2.59
CA LEU A 123 -5.74 -0.58 -1.92
C LEU A 123 -6.39 -0.32 -0.56
N ARG A 124 -7.66 -0.72 -0.43
CA ARG A 124 -8.46 -0.46 0.78
C ARG A 124 -8.60 -1.73 1.62
N GLY A 125 -8.23 -1.62 2.90
CA GLY A 125 -8.35 -2.70 3.87
C GLY A 125 -9.68 -2.70 4.62
N LEU A 126 -9.66 -3.30 5.81
CA LEU A 126 -10.76 -3.23 6.77
C LEU A 126 -11.15 -1.78 7.05
N GLU A 127 -12.45 -1.55 7.29
CA GLU A 127 -13.03 -0.22 7.53
C GLU A 127 -12.71 0.82 6.44
N SER A 128 -12.46 0.37 5.20
CA SER A 128 -12.12 1.22 4.03
C SER A 128 -10.83 2.03 4.17
N VAL A 129 -9.98 1.69 5.14
CA VAL A 129 -8.68 2.34 5.38
C VAL A 129 -7.80 2.21 4.15
N GLY A 130 -7.28 3.33 3.65
CA GLY A 130 -6.31 3.35 2.56
C GLY A 130 -4.96 2.81 3.05
N LEU A 131 -4.56 1.66 2.52
CA LEU A 131 -3.30 0.99 2.88
C LEU A 131 -2.13 1.42 1.99
N GLY A 132 -2.44 1.86 0.78
CA GLY A 132 -1.50 2.22 -0.27
C GLY A 132 -2.20 2.16 -1.63
N THR A 133 -1.44 2.00 -2.70
CA THR A 133 -1.99 1.96 -4.06
C THR A 133 -1.36 0.86 -4.90
N VAL A 134 -2.10 0.32 -5.86
CA VAL A 134 -1.49 -0.27 -7.06
C VAL A 134 -1.33 0.83 -8.08
N PHE A 135 -0.17 0.88 -8.75
CA PHE A 135 0.11 1.93 -9.71
C PHE A 135 0.83 1.39 -10.95
N ILE A 136 0.72 2.16 -12.01
CA ILE A 136 1.48 2.04 -13.24
C ILE A 136 2.05 3.39 -13.63
N ALA A 137 3.22 3.37 -14.27
CA ALA A 137 3.93 4.60 -14.63
C ALA A 137 4.71 4.45 -15.94
N ASP A 138 4.88 5.56 -16.63
CA ASP A 138 5.73 5.68 -17.80
C ASP A 138 6.54 6.98 -17.77
N ARG A 139 7.68 6.98 -18.45
CA ARG A 139 8.59 8.12 -18.63
C ARG A 139 8.25 8.95 -19.87
N VAL A 140 7.17 8.60 -20.57
CA VAL A 140 6.64 9.31 -21.73
C VAL A 140 5.19 9.68 -21.47
N ALA A 141 4.82 10.90 -21.87
CA ALA A 141 3.43 11.36 -21.82
C ALA A 141 2.54 10.54 -22.76
N ARG A 142 1.29 10.31 -22.38
CA ARG A 142 0.36 9.44 -23.13
C ARG A 142 -1.05 10.01 -23.16
N ALA A 143 -1.48 10.52 -24.31
CA ALA A 143 -2.76 11.25 -24.43
C ALA A 143 -4.00 10.39 -24.11
N ASP A 144 -3.97 9.10 -24.44
CA ASP A 144 -5.04 8.12 -24.21
C ASP A 144 -4.80 7.25 -22.95
N PHE A 145 -3.91 7.70 -22.06
CA PHE A 145 -3.49 6.92 -20.90
C PHE A 145 -4.60 6.72 -19.90
N ILE A 146 -5.29 7.80 -19.53
CA ILE A 146 -6.25 7.80 -18.43
C ILE A 146 -7.37 6.78 -18.69
N ASP A 147 -7.99 6.84 -19.87
CA ASP A 147 -9.11 5.97 -20.25
C ASP A 147 -8.72 4.48 -20.27
N ARG A 148 -7.49 4.18 -20.65
CA ARG A 148 -6.98 2.78 -20.68
C ARG A 148 -6.48 2.31 -19.33
N ALA A 149 -5.84 3.19 -18.57
CA ALA A 149 -5.19 2.89 -17.31
C ALA A 149 -6.18 2.63 -16.19
N LEU A 150 -7.22 3.47 -16.09
CA LEU A 150 -8.21 3.42 -15.01
C LEU A 150 -8.82 2.02 -14.78
N PRO A 151 -9.43 1.36 -15.78
CA PRO A 151 -10.01 0.04 -15.57
C PRO A 151 -8.94 -1.03 -15.23
N LEU A 152 -7.70 -0.84 -15.68
CA LEU A 152 -6.61 -1.78 -15.39
C LEU A 152 -6.15 -1.68 -13.94
N VAL A 153 -5.93 -0.46 -13.41
CA VAL A 153 -5.50 -0.28 -12.03
C VAL A 153 -6.61 -0.61 -11.03
N ASP A 154 -7.87 -0.33 -11.35
CA ASP A 154 -9.00 -0.71 -10.50
C ASP A 154 -9.14 -2.22 -10.39
N HIS A 155 -9.13 -2.91 -11.53
CA HIS A 155 -9.23 -4.36 -11.55
C HIS A 155 -8.02 -5.02 -10.86
N ALA A 156 -6.82 -4.44 -11.02
CA ALA A 156 -5.64 -4.91 -10.30
C ALA A 156 -5.77 -4.69 -8.79
N ALA A 157 -6.33 -3.56 -8.34
CA ALA A 157 -6.53 -3.28 -6.92
C ALA A 157 -7.45 -4.35 -6.30
N ASP A 158 -8.59 -4.61 -6.94
CA ASP A 158 -9.54 -5.64 -6.50
C ASP A 158 -8.90 -7.02 -6.46
N HIS A 159 -8.16 -7.41 -7.50
CA HIS A 159 -7.49 -8.70 -7.56
C HIS A 159 -6.40 -8.86 -6.50
N ILE A 160 -5.61 -7.82 -6.26
CA ILE A 160 -4.55 -7.82 -5.24
C ILE A 160 -5.16 -7.94 -3.85
N MET A 161 -6.22 -7.19 -3.56
CA MET A 161 -6.90 -7.25 -2.26
C MET A 161 -7.64 -8.57 -2.04
N ALA A 162 -8.24 -9.15 -3.09
CA ALA A 162 -8.83 -10.49 -3.04
C ALA A 162 -7.78 -11.57 -2.74
N GLU A 163 -6.59 -11.44 -3.33
CA GLU A 163 -5.47 -12.35 -3.04
C GLU A 163 -4.94 -12.18 -1.61
N ALA A 164 -4.77 -10.94 -1.17
CA ALA A 164 -4.28 -10.61 0.17
C ALA A 164 -5.22 -11.09 1.27
N SER A 165 -6.53 -11.03 1.04
CA SER A 165 -7.56 -11.46 2.00
C SER A 165 -7.96 -12.93 1.87
N ALA A 166 -7.32 -13.70 0.97
CA ALA A 166 -7.68 -15.08 0.75
C ALA A 166 -7.49 -15.93 2.03
N PRO A 167 -8.47 -16.78 2.43
CA PRO A 167 -8.41 -17.49 3.71
C PRO A 167 -7.15 -18.34 3.92
N HIS A 168 -6.65 -18.98 2.85
CA HIS A 168 -5.42 -19.79 2.93
C HIS A 168 -4.17 -18.93 3.17
N HIS A 169 -4.14 -17.70 2.65
CA HIS A 169 -3.05 -16.76 2.87
C HIS A 169 -3.13 -16.19 4.29
N LEU A 170 -4.31 -15.76 4.74
CA LEU A 170 -4.53 -15.30 6.12
C LEU A 170 -4.20 -16.36 7.16
N ARG A 171 -4.50 -17.65 6.91
CA ARG A 171 -4.06 -18.76 7.78
C ARG A 171 -2.55 -18.90 7.84
N ARG A 172 -1.86 -18.74 6.71
CA ARG A 172 -0.40 -18.87 6.64
C ARG A 172 0.31 -17.79 7.44
N VAL A 173 -0.23 -16.57 7.46
CA VAL A 173 0.40 -15.39 8.09
C VAL A 173 -0.23 -15.06 9.44
N GLY A 174 -1.28 -15.77 9.82
CA GLY A 174 -2.17 -15.41 10.91
C GLY A 174 -1.48 -15.29 12.26
N ARG A 175 -0.58 -16.22 12.61
CA ARG A 175 0.15 -16.14 13.88
C ARG A 175 0.99 -14.87 13.98
N SER A 176 1.80 -14.57 12.96
CA SER A 176 2.58 -13.33 12.94
C SER A 176 1.71 -12.08 12.93
N THR A 177 0.60 -12.09 12.19
CA THR A 177 -0.36 -10.97 12.19
C THR A 177 -0.93 -10.72 13.58
N LEU A 178 -1.35 -11.77 14.30
CA LEU A 178 -1.89 -11.66 15.66
C LEU A 178 -0.82 -11.14 16.64
N ASP A 179 0.39 -11.71 16.61
CA ASP A 179 1.49 -11.29 17.49
C ASP A 179 1.82 -9.79 17.30
N GLU A 180 1.80 -9.30 16.05
CA GLU A 180 2.03 -7.87 15.75
C GLU A 180 0.85 -6.98 16.16
N LEU A 181 -0.39 -7.43 16.00
CA LEU A 181 -1.57 -6.68 16.48
C LEU A 181 -1.58 -6.57 18.01
N GLU A 182 -1.25 -7.64 18.73
CA GLU A 182 -1.12 -7.63 20.19
C GLU A 182 0.00 -6.68 20.66
N GLN A 183 1.10 -6.59 19.89
CA GLN A 183 2.16 -5.64 20.17
C GLN A 183 1.66 -4.19 20.03
N LEU A 184 0.92 -3.87 18.97
CA LEU A 184 0.33 -2.54 18.78
C LEU A 184 -0.68 -2.18 19.89
N ILE A 185 -1.50 -3.14 20.34
CA ILE A 185 -2.39 -2.95 21.50
C ILE A 185 -1.57 -2.62 22.75
N ARG A 186 -0.48 -3.36 23.01
CA ARG A 186 0.42 -3.10 24.15
C ARG A 186 1.10 -1.74 24.07
N GLU A 187 1.37 -1.22 22.88
CA GLU A 187 1.92 0.11 22.67
C GLU A 187 0.87 1.20 22.95
N ALA A 188 -0.33 1.04 22.42
CA ALA A 188 -1.45 1.95 22.65
C ALA A 188 -1.86 2.04 24.13
N MET A 189 -1.83 0.92 24.85
CA MET A 189 -2.04 0.90 26.31
C MET A 189 -0.96 1.68 27.06
N ARG A 190 0.31 1.56 26.63
CA ARG A 190 1.43 2.29 27.26
C ARG A 190 1.35 3.79 27.02
N SER A 191 0.78 4.23 25.90
CA SER A 191 0.55 5.65 25.60
C SER A 191 -0.75 6.20 26.21
N GLY A 192 -1.59 5.36 26.83
CA GLY A 192 -2.88 5.76 27.40
C GLY A 192 -3.94 6.12 26.34
N ASP A 193 -3.82 5.57 25.12
CA ASP A 193 -4.76 5.82 24.03
C ASP A 193 -5.83 4.72 23.98
N ASP A 194 -6.82 4.83 24.87
CA ASP A 194 -7.90 3.84 25.00
C ASP A 194 -8.75 3.71 23.72
N ALA A 195 -8.85 4.78 22.93
CA ALA A 195 -9.56 4.78 21.66
C ALA A 195 -8.82 3.92 20.62
N LEU A 196 -7.49 4.08 20.54
CA LEU A 196 -6.66 3.27 19.67
C LEU A 196 -6.64 1.79 20.10
N VAL A 197 -6.56 1.51 21.40
CA VAL A 197 -6.69 0.13 21.94
C VAL A 197 -7.98 -0.51 21.44
N THR A 198 -9.10 0.19 21.60
CA THR A 198 -10.43 -0.30 21.20
C THR A 198 -10.50 -0.54 19.69
N ALA A 199 -9.91 0.37 18.89
CA ALA A 199 -9.88 0.25 17.44
C ALA A 199 -9.05 -0.95 16.97
N ILE A 200 -7.87 -1.17 17.54
CA ILE A 200 -7.01 -2.31 17.17
C ILE A 200 -7.59 -3.64 17.68
N ASP A 201 -8.21 -3.67 18.87
CA ASP A 201 -8.90 -4.87 19.37
C ASP A 201 -10.03 -5.30 18.42
N ARG A 202 -10.78 -4.35 17.84
CA ARG A 202 -11.80 -4.65 16.82
C ARG A 202 -11.19 -5.29 15.56
N VAL A 203 -10.05 -4.76 15.09
CA VAL A 203 -9.32 -5.33 13.95
C VAL A 203 -8.87 -6.76 14.27
N LEU A 204 -8.29 -6.98 15.46
CA LEU A 204 -7.86 -8.30 15.92
C LEU A 204 -9.02 -9.30 15.94
N ARG A 205 -10.16 -8.95 16.54
CA ARG A 205 -11.36 -9.81 16.57
C ARG A 205 -11.90 -10.14 15.18
N THR A 206 -11.70 -9.25 14.22
CA THR A 206 -12.15 -9.45 12.83
C THR A 206 -11.25 -10.46 12.10
N VAL A 207 -9.93 -10.38 12.29
CA VAL A 207 -8.99 -11.25 11.58
C VAL A 207 -8.79 -12.60 12.26
N LEU A 208 -8.91 -12.67 13.59
CA LEU A 208 -8.64 -13.88 14.39
C LEU A 208 -9.35 -15.13 13.85
N PRO A 209 -10.67 -15.15 13.54
CA PRO A 209 -11.34 -16.33 13.00
C PRO A 209 -10.80 -16.79 11.63
N LEU A 210 -10.22 -15.86 10.85
CA LEU A 210 -9.68 -16.11 9.52
C LEU A 210 -8.29 -16.76 9.57
N THR A 211 -7.57 -16.56 10.67
CA THR A 211 -6.22 -17.11 10.86
C THR A 211 -6.19 -18.61 11.14
N GLY A 212 -7.30 -19.18 11.62
CA GLY A 212 -7.35 -20.57 12.09
C GLY A 212 -6.56 -20.82 13.39
N VAL A 213 -5.98 -19.79 14.01
CA VAL A 213 -5.42 -19.84 15.36
C VAL A 213 -6.59 -19.87 16.34
N ARG A 214 -6.58 -20.83 17.27
CA ARG A 214 -7.57 -20.87 18.36
C ARG A 214 -7.11 -19.94 19.48
N ASP A 215 -8.06 -19.24 20.11
CA ASP A 215 -7.81 -18.54 21.37
C ASP A 215 -7.20 -19.52 22.38
N VAL A 216 -6.07 -19.12 22.98
CA VAL A 216 -5.41 -19.83 24.09
C VAL A 216 -5.97 -19.31 25.40
#